data_AF-A0A9E0XY57-F1
#
_entry.id   AF-A0A9E0XY57-F1
#
_cell.length_a   1.000
_cell.length_b   1.000
_cell.length_c   1.000
_cell.angle_alpha   90.00
_cell.angle_beta   90.00
_cell.angle_gamma   90.00
#
_symmetry.space_group_name_H-M   'P 1'
#
loop_
_entity.id
_entity.type
_entity.pdbx_description
1 polymer ?
#
loop_
_entity_poly.entity_id
_entity_poly.type
_entity_poly.pdbx_seq_one_letter_code
_entity_poly.pdbx_strand_id
1 'polypeptide(L)'
;MNFTDFIPYYSDLRLAGLLACSYAAAVSGLVLMLLAARIFKLNFGFERAACFCLVASGILWMLPALPFVEKQYSNIELLAVLCAFLPLMRFVYQIDWKAISILWLSYALAQVSLYLYLIN
;
A
#
# COMPACT_ATOMS: atom_id res chain seq x y z
N MET A 1 28.97 5.84 17.58
CA MET A 1 28.18 6.72 16.69
C MET A 1 27.63 5.85 15.59
N ASN A 2 26.30 5.79 15.46
CA ASN A 2 25.69 5.00 14.40
C ASN A 2 25.95 5.70 13.06
N PHE A 3 26.18 4.93 11.99
CA PHE A 3 26.36 5.45 10.63
C PHE A 3 25.22 6.38 10.18
N THR A 4 24.05 6.28 10.81
CA THR A 4 22.87 7.12 10.61
C THR A 4 23.06 8.58 11.06
N ASP A 5 24.00 8.85 11.95
CA ASP A 5 24.30 10.20 12.46
C ASP A 5 25.33 10.94 11.59
N PHE A 6 25.91 10.27 10.59
CA PHE A 6 27.00 10.80 9.77
C PHE A 6 26.53 11.59 8.54
N ILE A 7 25.25 11.47 8.16
CA ILE A 7 24.69 12.14 6.98
C ILE A 7 23.59 13.10 7.47
N PRO A 8 23.79 14.43 7.41
CA PRO A 8 22.87 15.44 7.94
C PRO A 8 21.48 15.50 7.25
N TYR A 9 21.18 14.60 6.32
CA TYR A 9 19.92 14.50 5.57
C TYR A 9 19.36 13.07 5.50
N TYR A 10 19.86 12.14 6.32
CA TYR A 10 19.44 10.73 6.25
C TYR A 10 17.94 10.54 6.51
N SER A 11 17.35 11.37 7.38
CA SER A 11 15.90 11.39 7.62
C SER A 11 15.11 11.77 6.37
N ASP A 12 15.57 12.78 5.64
CA ASP A 12 14.87 13.33 4.47
C ASP A 12 15.01 12.40 3.27
N LEU A 13 16.19 11.82 3.07
CA LEU A 13 16.43 10.77 2.08
C LEU A 13 15.57 9.53 2.34
N ARG A 14 15.44 9.13 3.61
CA ARG A 14 14.58 8.02 4.00
C ARG A 14 13.10 8.33 3.73
N LEU A 15 12.64 9.54 4.03
CA LEU A 15 11.27 9.97 3.79
C LEU A 15 10.96 10.02 2.28
N ALA A 16 11.86 10.59 1.47
CA ALA A 16 11.75 10.59 0.02
C ALA A 16 11.69 9.16 -0.56
N GLY A 17 12.49 8.24 -0.03
CA GLY A 17 12.44 6.82 -0.39
C GLY A 17 11.11 6.15 -0.08
N LEU A 18 10.53 6.42 1.10
CA LEU A 18 9.21 5.91 1.50
C LEU A 18 8.10 6.49 0.62
N LEU A 19 8.16 7.77 0.27
CA LEU A 19 7.24 8.40 -0.67
C LEU A 19 7.33 7.76 -2.07
N ALA A 20 8.54 7.55 -2.59
CA ALA A 20 8.74 6.88 -3.87
C ALA A 20 8.17 5.45 -3.86
N CYS A 21 8.39 4.69 -2.78
CA CYS A 21 7.81 3.36 -2.60
C CYS A 21 6.27 3.41 -2.54
N SER A 22 5.71 4.38 -1.80
CA SER A 22 4.26 4.57 -1.70
C SER A 22 3.62 4.88 -3.06
N TYR A 23 4.29 5.67 -3.90
CA TYR A 23 3.83 5.99 -5.24
C TYR A 23 3.93 4.79 -6.18
N ALA A 24 5.07 4.10 -6.19
CA ALA A 24 5.25 2.87 -6.99
C ALA A 24 4.22 1.81 -6.61
N ALA A 25 3.93 1.65 -5.32
CA ALA A 25 2.89 0.79 -4.77
C ALA A 25 1.48 1.19 -5.19
N ALA A 26 1.18 2.49 -5.21
CA ALA A 26 -0.12 2.97 -5.67
C ALA A 26 -0.32 2.69 -7.16
N VAL A 27 0.70 2.91 -7.99
CA VAL A 27 0.62 2.69 -9.44
C VAL A 27 0.51 1.20 -9.77
N SER A 28 1.33 0.34 -9.16
CA SER A 28 1.27 -1.11 -9.39
C SER A 28 -0.05 -1.72 -8.89
N GLY A 29 -0.53 -1.28 -7.73
CA GLY A 29 -1.83 -1.66 -7.19
C GLY A 29 -2.97 -1.25 -8.10
N LEU A 30 -2.95 -0.03 -8.63
CA LEU A 30 -3.95 0.47 -9.57
C LEU A 30 -4.02 -0.38 -10.84
N VAL A 31 -2.87 -0.68 -11.44
CA VAL A 31 -2.80 -1.51 -12.66
C VAL A 31 -3.42 -2.89 -12.41
N LEU A 32 -3.02 -3.55 -11.31
CA LEU A 32 -3.52 -4.88 -10.97
C LEU A 32 -5.02 -4.90 -10.63
N MET A 33 -5.50 -3.90 -9.89
CA MET A 33 -6.94 -3.78 -9.57
C MET A 33 -7.79 -3.52 -10.83
N LEU A 34 -7.31 -2.70 -11.77
CA LEU A 34 -8.03 -2.45 -13.03
C LEU A 34 -8.02 -3.66 -13.95
N LEU A 35 -6.90 -4.40 -14.01
CA LEU A 35 -6.84 -5.67 -14.72
C LEU A 35 -7.80 -6.69 -14.11
N ALA A 36 -7.81 -6.84 -12.77
CA ALA A 36 -8.73 -7.71 -12.08
C ALA A 36 -10.20 -7.30 -12.33
N ALA A 37 -10.51 -5.99 -12.25
CA ALA A 37 -11.84 -5.49 -12.55
C ALA A 37 -12.29 -5.84 -13.98
N ARG A 38 -11.40 -5.72 -14.97
CA ARG A 38 -11.68 -6.09 -16.36
C ARG A 38 -11.87 -7.60 -16.56
N ILE A 39 -10.97 -8.42 -16.01
CA ILE A 39 -11.01 -9.89 -16.14
C ILE A 39 -12.28 -10.46 -15.51
N PHE A 40 -12.63 -9.98 -14.31
CA PHE A 40 -13.78 -10.47 -13.56
C PHE A 40 -15.07 -9.68 -13.82
N LYS A 41 -15.06 -8.76 -14.81
CA LYS A 41 -16.22 -7.91 -15.19
C LYS A 41 -16.85 -7.19 -13.99
N LEU A 42 -16.01 -6.68 -13.08
CA LEU A 42 -16.45 -5.96 -11.90
C LEU A 42 -16.74 -4.49 -12.24
N ASN A 43 -17.79 -3.94 -11.64
CA ASN A 43 -18.12 -2.51 -11.79
C ASN A 43 -17.24 -1.65 -10.86
N PHE A 44 -15.95 -1.55 -11.21
CA PHE A 44 -14.96 -0.78 -10.46
C PHE A 44 -14.19 0.14 -11.41
N GLY A 45 -14.46 1.45 -11.29
CA GLY A 45 -13.89 2.48 -12.15
C GLY A 45 -12.47 2.92 -11.75
N PHE A 46 -11.79 3.57 -12.68
CA PHE A 46 -10.44 4.12 -12.50
C PHE A 46 -10.33 5.03 -11.28
N GLU A 47 -11.26 5.97 -11.11
CA GLU A 47 -11.22 6.94 -10.00
C GLU A 47 -11.27 6.27 -8.63
N ARG A 48 -12.12 5.24 -8.48
CA ARG A 48 -12.24 4.48 -7.22
C ARG A 48 -10.97 3.68 -6.95
N ALA A 49 -10.43 3.02 -7.98
CA ALA A 49 -9.17 2.29 -7.87
C ALA A 49 -7.99 3.21 -7.53
N ALA A 50 -7.89 4.37 -8.18
CA ALA A 50 -6.83 5.34 -7.98
C ALA A 50 -6.88 5.93 -6.57
N CYS A 51 -8.06 6.36 -6.13
CA CYS A 51 -8.27 6.90 -4.80
C CYS A 51 -7.90 5.86 -3.73
N PHE A 52 -8.39 4.63 -3.86
CA PHE A 52 -8.04 3.56 -2.92
C PHE A 52 -6.54 3.27 -2.91
N CYS A 53 -5.92 3.08 -4.06
CA CYS A 53 -4.50 2.70 -4.14
C CYS A 53 -3.58 3.79 -3.59
N LEU A 54 -3.86 5.07 -3.86
CA LEU A 54 -3.08 6.18 -3.33
C LEU A 54 -3.19 6.27 -1.81
N VAL A 55 -4.40 6.18 -1.27
CA VAL A 55 -4.63 6.26 0.18
C VAL A 55 -4.05 5.04 0.89
N ALA A 56 -4.33 3.83 0.39
CA ALA A 56 -3.88 2.60 1.01
C ALA A 56 -2.35 2.45 0.94
N SER A 57 -1.73 2.76 -0.20
CA SER A 57 -0.27 2.67 -0.33
C SER A 57 0.43 3.78 0.44
N GLY A 58 -0.15 4.99 0.46
CA GLY A 58 0.32 6.08 1.29
C GLY A 58 0.36 5.68 2.76
N ILE A 59 -0.74 5.18 3.31
CA ILE A 59 -0.80 4.75 4.71
C ILE A 59 0.18 3.59 4.97
N LEU A 60 0.21 2.58 4.10
CA LEU A 60 1.01 1.37 4.33
C LEU A 60 2.53 1.67 4.31
N TRP A 61 2.99 2.52 3.41
CA TRP A 61 4.41 2.83 3.24
C TRP A 61 4.87 4.06 4.03
N MET A 62 3.97 4.98 4.40
CA MET A 62 4.30 6.15 5.23
C MET A 62 4.09 5.90 6.72
N LEU A 63 3.40 4.82 7.12
CA LEU A 63 3.27 4.43 8.54
C LEU A 63 4.63 4.49 9.27
N PRO A 64 5.73 3.89 8.74
CA PRO A 64 7.05 3.88 9.37
C PRO A 64 7.71 5.27 9.50
N ALA A 65 7.18 6.30 8.84
CA ALA A 65 7.70 7.66 8.89
C ALA A 65 7.05 8.50 10.00
N LEU A 66 5.98 8.02 10.63
CA LEU A 66 5.30 8.76 11.68
C LEU A 66 6.16 8.80 12.97
N PRO A 67 6.23 9.95 13.67
CA PRO A 67 7.12 10.12 14.82
C PRO A 67 6.69 9.32 16.06
N PHE A 68 5.43 8.87 16.10
CA PHE A 68 4.82 8.11 17.21
C PHE A 68 4.91 6.58 17.02
N VAL A 69 5.50 6.16 15.91
CA VAL A 69 5.57 4.79 15.42
C VAL A 69 7.01 4.33 15.72
N GLU A 70 7.19 3.50 16.76
CA GLU A 70 8.51 2.93 17.11
C GLU A 70 9.12 2.19 15.92
N LYS A 71 10.42 2.35 15.64
CA LYS A 71 11.09 1.81 14.43
C LYS A 71 11.07 0.27 14.29
N GLN A 72 10.49 -0.45 15.24
CA GLN A 72 10.37 -1.91 15.26
C GLN A 72 8.98 -2.38 14.86
N TYR A 73 8.38 -1.80 13.81
CA TYR A 73 7.12 -2.35 13.31
C TYR A 73 7.33 -3.80 12.89
N SER A 74 6.64 -4.69 13.59
CA SER A 74 6.58 -6.09 13.22
C SER A 74 5.83 -6.18 11.89
N ASN A 75 6.26 -7.05 10.98
CA ASN A 75 5.53 -7.34 9.74
C ASN A 75 4.03 -7.65 9.99
N ILE A 76 3.68 -8.05 11.22
CA ILE A 76 2.32 -8.28 11.71
C ILE A 76 1.47 -7.00 11.71
N GLU A 77 2.03 -5.84 12.08
CA GLU A 77 1.28 -4.58 12.14
C GLU A 77 0.97 -4.04 10.75
N LEU A 78 1.93 -4.14 9.82
CA LEU A 78 1.70 -3.82 8.41
C LEU A 78 0.65 -4.75 7.79
N LEU A 79 0.66 -6.04 8.17
CA LEU A 79 -0.36 -6.99 7.75
C LEU A 79 -1.74 -6.63 8.33
N ALA A 80 -1.81 -6.20 9.58
CA ALA A 80 -3.06 -5.74 10.20
C ALA A 80 -3.64 -4.52 9.47
N VAL A 81 -2.78 -3.55 9.10
CA VAL A 81 -3.16 -2.39 8.28
C VAL A 81 -3.66 -2.82 6.91
N LEU A 82 -2.97 -3.75 6.23
CA LEU A 82 -3.41 -4.31 4.95
C LEU A 82 -4.80 -4.96 5.06
N CYS A 83 -5.02 -5.77 6.11
CA CYS A 83 -6.29 -6.44 6.38
C CYS A 83 -7.42 -5.47 6.71
N ALA A 84 -7.12 -4.35 7.39
CA ALA A 84 -8.11 -3.32 7.72
C ALA A 84 -8.71 -2.63 6.48
N PHE A 85 -8.00 -2.60 5.35
CA PHE A 85 -8.52 -2.03 4.10
C PHE A 85 -9.65 -2.85 3.46
N LEU A 86 -9.75 -4.14 3.79
CA LEU A 86 -10.77 -5.03 3.24
C LEU A 86 -12.20 -4.64 3.67
N PRO A 87 -12.52 -4.49 4.97
CA PRO A 87 -13.83 -3.96 5.38
C PRO A 87 -13.99 -2.49 4.95
N LEU A 88 -12.92 -1.70 4.91
CA LEU A 88 -12.99 -0.30 4.50
C LEU A 88 -13.46 -0.14 3.04
N MET A 89 -12.95 -0.97 2.13
CA MET A 89 -13.44 -1.03 0.74
C MET A 89 -14.92 -1.40 0.65
N ARG A 90 -15.41 -2.29 1.53
CA ARG A 90 -16.83 -2.64 1.59
C ARG A 90 -17.68 -1.44 1.97
N PHE A 91 -17.31 -0.75 3.04
CA PHE A 91 -18.06 0.40 3.53
C PHE A 91 -18.06 1.57 2.55
N VAL A 92 -16.90 1.88 1.96
CA VAL A 92 -16.75 3.06 1.08
C VAL A 92 -17.36 2.83 -0.30
N TYR A 93 -17.14 1.66 -0.90
CA TYR A 93 -17.54 1.42 -2.29
C TYR A 93 -18.83 0.60 -2.44
N GLN A 94 -19.37 0.06 -1.35
CA GLN A 94 -20.61 -0.74 -1.32
C GLN A 94 -20.61 -1.92 -2.32
N ILE A 95 -19.44 -2.52 -2.56
CA ILE A 95 -19.25 -3.63 -3.51
C ILE A 95 -19.50 -4.98 -2.82
N ASP A 96 -19.88 -6.02 -3.57
CA ASP A 96 -20.03 -7.38 -3.04
C ASP A 96 -18.73 -7.93 -2.44
N TRP A 97 -18.83 -8.74 -1.38
CA TRP A 97 -17.68 -9.36 -0.70
C TRP A 97 -16.79 -10.17 -1.64
N LYS A 98 -17.38 -10.85 -2.64
CA LYS A 98 -16.62 -11.62 -3.65
C LYS A 98 -15.78 -10.71 -4.55
N ALA A 99 -16.34 -9.57 -4.96
CA ALA A 99 -15.64 -8.62 -5.82
C ALA A 99 -14.56 -7.86 -5.03
N ILE A 100 -14.84 -7.55 -3.76
CA ILE A 100 -13.86 -6.92 -2.85
C ILE A 100 -12.68 -7.84 -2.60
N SER A 101 -12.90 -9.13 -2.32
CA SER A 101 -11.78 -10.04 -2.07
C SER A 101 -10.85 -10.14 -3.27
N ILE A 102 -11.40 -10.17 -4.50
CA ILE A 102 -10.60 -10.17 -5.74
C ILE A 102 -9.80 -8.87 -5.89
N LEU A 103 -10.44 -7.72 -5.71
CA LEU A 103 -9.79 -6.41 -5.82
C LEU A 103 -8.74 -6.21 -4.71
N TRP A 104 -9.03 -6.63 -3.50
CA TRP A 104 -8.09 -6.57 -2.38
C TRP A 104 -6.92 -7.53 -2.57
N LEU A 105 -7.16 -8.77 -3.05
CA LEU A 105 -6.08 -9.72 -3.33
C LEU A 105 -5.15 -9.23 -4.44
N SER A 106 -5.70 -8.62 -5.49
CA SER A 106 -4.88 -8.03 -6.56
C SER A 106 -4.02 -6.86 -6.05
N TYR A 107 -4.57 -6.02 -5.17
CA TYR A 107 -3.79 -5.00 -4.47
C TYR A 107 -2.72 -5.61 -3.54
N ALA A 108 -3.08 -6.59 -2.71
CA ALA A 108 -2.15 -7.26 -1.79
C ALA A 108 -0.98 -7.91 -2.53
N LEU A 109 -1.25 -8.57 -3.66
CA LEU A 109 -0.21 -9.13 -4.54
C LEU A 109 0.74 -8.05 -5.07
N ALA A 110 0.22 -6.87 -5.43
CA ALA A 110 1.04 -5.74 -5.84
C ALA A 110 2.01 -5.29 -4.73
N GLN A 111 1.50 -5.18 -3.50
CA GLN A 111 2.30 -4.78 -2.34
C GLN A 111 3.37 -5.81 -2.00
N VAL A 112 3.02 -7.10 -2.01
CA VAL A 112 3.96 -8.19 -1.76
C VAL A 112 5.04 -8.24 -2.85
N SER A 113 4.68 -8.06 -4.11
CA SER A 113 5.65 -8.04 -5.22
C SER A 113 6.65 -6.91 -5.06
N LEU A 114 6.21 -5.71 -4.65
CA LEU A 114 7.10 -4.58 -4.41
C LEU A 114 7.97 -4.79 -3.18
N TYR A 115 7.40 -5.35 -2.11
CA TYR A 115 8.15 -5.68 -0.91
C TYR A 115 9.27 -6.70 -1.20
N LEU A 116 8.96 -7.75 -1.97
CA LEU A 116 9.97 -8.72 -2.42
C LEU A 116 11.01 -8.11 -3.34
N TYR A 117 10.62 -7.18 -4.22
CA TYR A 117 11.56 -6.46 -5.09
C TYR A 117 12.52 -5.54 -4.31
N LEU A 118 12.07 -4.95 -3.20
CA LEU A 118 12.89 -4.07 -2.37
C LEU A 118 13.86 -4.82 -1.44
N ILE A 119 13.59 -6.10 -1.17
CA ILE A 119 14.41 -6.93 -0.27
C ILE A 119 15.45 -7.77 -1.04
N ASN A 120 15.19 -8.09 -2.31
CA ASN A 120 16.14 -8.74 -3.22
C ASN A 120 17.10 -7.71 -3.84
#